data_AF-K5YRD6-F1
#
_entry.id   AF-K5YRD6-F1
#
_cell.length_a   1.000
_cell.length_b   1.000
_cell.length_c   1.000
_cell.angle_alpha   90.00
_cell.angle_beta   90.00
_cell.angle_gamma   90.00
#
_symmetry.space_group_name_H-M   'P 1'
#
loop_
_entity.id
_entity.type
_entity.pdbx_description
1 polymer ?
#
loop_
_entity_poly.entity_id
_entity_poly.type
_entity_poly.pdbx_seq_one_letter_code
_entity_poly.pdbx_strand_id
1 'polypeptide(L)'
;MARNGRRSELILLALAGLLLVLAAWLRGPEYDEAYSIFLTAGHARPDWPQAVFTAGSVRWLYAPHGNLGQIAHDLRQGDVHPPLYFWLLEGWRRVAGAGWFTARLLSVGFTLAGLAGLARLASWRGVAVAPVLMLALLSYGFLFTGILARPFALAQALDIWGVYALLRGDARGALLAGLCFGAAAFTDYLAVFTAGPALLWLAARAPRRAALLVGAMLPFLAACFWFFLAQHGSRGGQFAAFAWSPALAALARD
;
A
#
# COMPACT_ATOMS: atom_id res chain seq x y z
N MET A 1 -21.67 19.70 21.16
CA MET A 1 -20.71 19.90 20.05
C MET A 1 -20.20 18.61 19.41
N ALA A 2 -19.97 17.49 20.14
CA ALA A 2 -19.41 16.26 19.58
C ALA A 2 -20.25 15.53 18.50
N ARG A 3 -21.59 15.59 18.54
CA ARG A 3 -22.45 14.90 17.56
C ARG A 3 -22.40 15.51 16.15
N ASN A 4 -22.28 16.84 16.04
CA ASN A 4 -22.21 17.51 14.74
C ASN A 4 -20.90 17.23 14.01
N GLY A 5 -19.78 17.12 14.74
CA GLY A 5 -18.48 16.80 14.15
C GLY A 5 -18.44 15.43 13.47
N ARG A 6 -19.02 14.40 14.12
CA ARG A 6 -19.03 13.04 13.58
C ARG A 6 -19.89 12.91 12.31
N ARG A 7 -20.99 13.67 12.22
CA ARG A 7 -21.84 13.69 11.02
C ARG A 7 -21.10 14.32 9.84
N SER A 8 -20.44 15.46 10.06
CA SER A 8 -19.64 16.12 9.02
C SER A 8 -18.48 15.26 8.54
N GLU A 9 -17.80 14.54 9.44
CA GLU A 9 -16.75 13.58 9.09
C GLU A 9 -17.25 12.47 8.16
N LEU A 10 -18.40 11.86 8.48
CA LEU A 10 -19.01 10.83 7.63
C LEU A 10 -19.40 11.36 6.25
N ILE A 11 -19.93 12.59 6.19
CA ILE A 11 -20.27 13.23 4.91
C ILE A 11 -18.99 13.44 4.08
N LEU A 12 -17.91 13.94 4.69
CA LEU A 12 -16.64 14.14 4.00
C LEU A 12 -16.05 12.83 3.49
N LEU A 13 -16.08 11.77 4.28
CA LEU A 13 -15.62 10.45 3.86
C LEU A 13 -16.49 9.85 2.75
N ALA A 14 -17.81 10.08 2.76
CA ALA A 14 -18.70 9.65 1.70
C ALA A 14 -18.42 10.39 0.38
N LEU A 15 -18.22 11.71 0.44
CA LEU A 15 -17.85 12.51 -0.73
C LEU A 15 -16.46 12.13 -1.26
N ALA A 16 -15.51 11.88 -0.37
CA ALA A 16 -14.20 11.33 -0.72
C ALA A 16 -14.34 9.98 -1.44
N GLY A 17 -15.19 9.09 -0.92
CA GLY A 17 -15.47 7.80 -1.54
C GLY A 17 -16.02 7.95 -2.95
N LEU A 18 -17.00 8.84 -3.15
CA LEU A 18 -17.54 9.12 -4.49
C LEU A 18 -16.45 9.60 -5.46
N LEU A 19 -15.61 10.54 -5.02
CA LEU A 19 -14.51 11.06 -5.83
C LEU A 19 -13.49 9.96 -6.17
N LEU A 20 -13.09 9.14 -5.19
CA LEU A 20 -12.13 8.05 -5.36
C LEU A 20 -12.66 6.97 -6.31
N VAL A 21 -13.94 6.60 -6.17
CA VAL A 21 -14.61 5.64 -7.08
C VAL A 21 -14.67 6.20 -8.49
N LEU A 22 -15.05 7.47 -8.66
CA LEU A 22 -15.08 8.12 -9.97
C LEU A 22 -13.69 8.19 -10.60
N ALA A 23 -12.67 8.55 -9.81
CA ALA A 23 -11.28 8.58 -10.27
C ALA A 23 -10.79 7.17 -10.68
N ALA A 24 -11.10 6.14 -9.88
CA ALA A 24 -10.78 4.75 -10.19
C ALA A 24 -11.47 4.26 -11.48
N TRP A 25 -12.71 4.72 -11.73
CA TRP A 25 -13.48 4.39 -12.93
C TRP A 25 -12.92 5.06 -14.19
N LEU A 26 -12.59 6.35 -14.10
CA LEU A 26 -12.11 7.14 -15.23
C LEU A 26 -10.62 6.89 -15.55
N ARG A 27 -9.85 6.28 -14.65
CA ARG A 27 -8.42 6.03 -14.84
C ARG A 27 -8.19 4.94 -15.88
N GLY A 28 -7.31 5.22 -16.85
CA GLY A 28 -6.86 4.21 -17.80
C GLY A 28 -6.09 3.05 -17.13
N PRO A 29 -6.03 1.87 -17.76
CA PRO A 29 -5.09 0.80 -17.46
C PRO A 29 -3.64 1.23 -17.17
N GLU A 30 -3.09 0.92 -15.99
CA GLU A 30 -1.64 1.04 -15.74
C GLU A 30 -0.92 -0.30 -15.89
N TYR A 31 0.30 -0.25 -16.46
CA TYR A 31 1.18 -1.42 -16.62
C TYR A 31 1.37 -2.18 -15.30
N ASP A 32 1.61 -1.43 -14.22
CA ASP A 32 1.88 -1.94 -12.89
C ASP A 32 0.67 -2.63 -12.23
N GLU A 33 -0.55 -2.18 -12.53
CA GLU A 33 -1.77 -2.83 -12.05
C GLU A 33 -2.04 -4.14 -12.80
N ALA A 34 -1.73 -4.19 -14.10
CA ALA A 34 -1.86 -5.42 -14.88
C ALA A 34 -1.02 -6.56 -14.28
N TYR A 35 0.18 -6.28 -13.76
CA TYR A 35 0.97 -7.28 -13.02
C TYR A 35 0.29 -7.77 -11.75
N SER A 36 -0.37 -6.88 -11.02
CA SER A 36 -1.10 -7.28 -9.81
C SER A 36 -2.24 -8.24 -10.17
N ILE A 37 -2.89 -8.01 -11.30
CA ILE A 37 -3.92 -8.92 -11.82
C ILE A 37 -3.31 -10.24 -12.29
N PHE A 38 -2.26 -10.24 -13.11
CA PHE A 38 -1.65 -11.48 -13.62
C PHE A 38 -1.14 -12.36 -12.48
N LEU A 39 -0.44 -11.76 -11.53
CA LEU A 39 0.05 -12.44 -10.34
C LEU A 39 -1.10 -13.08 -9.55
N THR A 40 -2.16 -12.31 -9.26
CA THR A 40 -3.31 -12.83 -8.52
C THR A 40 -4.14 -13.79 -9.36
N ALA A 41 -4.06 -13.75 -10.69
CA ALA A 41 -4.69 -14.72 -11.58
C ALA A 41 -3.88 -16.03 -11.71
N GLY A 42 -2.67 -16.10 -11.15
CA GLY A 42 -1.80 -17.26 -11.25
C GLY A 42 -1.11 -17.38 -12.61
N HIS A 43 -0.95 -16.28 -13.32
CA HIS A 43 -0.13 -16.22 -14.52
C HIS A 43 1.29 -15.77 -14.15
N ALA A 44 2.29 -16.50 -14.63
CA ALA A 44 3.66 -16.01 -14.63
C ALA A 44 3.71 -14.66 -15.34
N ARG A 45 4.59 -13.76 -14.88
CA ARG A 45 4.77 -12.43 -15.47
C ARG A 45 5.04 -12.57 -16.97
N PRO A 46 4.12 -12.17 -17.86
CA PRO A 46 4.36 -12.31 -19.29
C PRO A 46 5.37 -11.25 -19.73
N ASP A 47 6.23 -11.60 -20.69
CA ASP A 47 7.14 -10.67 -21.37
C ASP A 47 6.34 -9.72 -22.27
N TRP A 48 5.59 -8.79 -21.68
CA TRP A 48 4.54 -8.06 -22.38
C TRP A 48 4.91 -6.61 -22.72
N PRO A 49 4.53 -6.11 -23.91
CA PRO A 49 3.90 -6.83 -25.03
C PRO A 49 4.94 -7.46 -25.97
N GLN A 50 4.76 -8.73 -26.37
CA GLN A 50 5.59 -9.36 -27.40
C GLN A 50 5.13 -9.01 -28.83
N ALA A 51 3.85 -8.69 -29.00
CA ALA A 51 3.25 -8.33 -30.28
C ALA A 51 2.09 -7.36 -30.05
N VAL A 52 1.62 -6.69 -31.12
CA VAL A 52 0.40 -5.89 -31.08
C VAL A 52 -0.81 -6.81 -30.85
N PHE A 53 -1.65 -6.46 -29.89
CA PHE A 53 -2.86 -7.21 -29.53
C PHE A 53 -4.02 -6.24 -29.28
N THR A 54 -5.25 -6.75 -29.22
CA THR A 54 -6.42 -5.96 -28.81
C THR A 54 -6.76 -6.22 -27.35
N ALA A 55 -7.27 -5.22 -26.63
CA ALA A 55 -7.65 -5.40 -25.22
C ALA A 55 -8.62 -6.60 -25.02
N GLY A 56 -9.50 -6.85 -25.99
CA GLY A 56 -10.43 -7.97 -25.96
C GLY A 56 -9.76 -9.35 -26.07
N SER A 57 -8.71 -9.50 -26.88
CA SER A 57 -8.06 -10.81 -27.14
C SER A 57 -7.33 -11.38 -25.93
N VAL A 58 -7.12 -10.56 -24.91
CA VAL A 58 -6.37 -10.92 -23.70
C VAL A 58 -7.20 -10.83 -22.43
N ARG A 59 -8.50 -10.53 -22.54
CA ARG A 59 -9.42 -10.42 -21.41
C ARG A 59 -9.46 -11.68 -20.55
N TRP A 60 -9.27 -12.84 -21.17
CA TRP A 60 -9.26 -14.13 -20.48
C TRP A 60 -8.13 -14.26 -19.46
N LEU A 61 -7.01 -13.53 -19.60
CA LEU A 61 -5.92 -13.52 -18.61
C LEU A 61 -6.31 -12.89 -17.26
N TYR A 62 -7.44 -12.18 -17.21
CA TYR A 62 -7.90 -11.49 -16.01
C TYR A 62 -8.88 -12.34 -15.20
N ALA A 63 -9.44 -13.39 -15.79
CA ALA A 63 -10.51 -14.19 -15.16
C ALA A 63 -10.01 -15.24 -14.14
N PRO A 64 -8.86 -15.90 -14.34
CA PRO A 64 -8.38 -16.93 -13.42
C PRO A 64 -8.03 -16.40 -12.03
N HIS A 65 -7.87 -17.36 -11.13
CA HIS A 65 -7.59 -17.16 -9.71
C HIS A 65 -6.37 -17.98 -9.31
N GLY A 66 -5.36 -17.30 -8.79
CA GLY A 66 -4.18 -17.91 -8.18
C GLY A 66 -4.49 -18.40 -6.77
N ASN A 67 -3.60 -19.22 -6.21
CA ASN A 67 -3.64 -19.56 -4.79
C ASN A 67 -2.57 -18.76 -4.03
N LEU A 68 -2.72 -18.61 -2.72
CA LEU A 68 -1.83 -17.79 -1.89
C LEU A 68 -0.36 -18.27 -1.95
N GLY A 69 -0.14 -19.58 -2.06
CA GLY A 69 1.19 -20.17 -2.18
C GLY A 69 1.86 -19.86 -3.52
N GLN A 70 1.09 -19.93 -4.61
CA GLN A 70 1.55 -19.54 -5.95
C GLN A 70 1.92 -18.06 -6.00
N ILE A 71 1.06 -17.18 -5.47
CA ILE A 71 1.32 -15.74 -5.36
C ILE A 71 2.63 -15.50 -4.59
N ALA A 72 2.83 -16.18 -3.47
CA ALA A 72 4.06 -16.06 -2.68
C ALA A 72 5.29 -16.57 -3.45
N HIS A 73 5.16 -17.68 -4.18
CA HIS A 73 6.24 -18.22 -5.00
C HIS A 73 6.64 -17.23 -6.11
N ASP A 74 5.67 -16.73 -6.87
CA ASP A 74 5.89 -15.84 -8.01
C ASP A 74 6.48 -14.49 -7.57
N LEU A 75 5.99 -13.92 -6.46
CA LEU A 75 6.56 -12.70 -5.88
C LEU A 75 8.02 -12.85 -5.50
N ARG A 76 8.43 -14.02 -5.00
CA ARG A 76 9.84 -14.27 -4.63
C ARG A 76 10.75 -14.35 -5.85
N GLN A 77 10.23 -14.72 -7.01
CA GLN A 77 11.03 -14.95 -8.22
C GLN A 77 11.06 -13.74 -9.15
N GLY A 78 9.94 -13.02 -9.30
CA GLY A 78 9.73 -12.07 -10.40
C GLY A 78 9.30 -10.66 -10.01
N ASP A 79 9.18 -10.36 -8.72
CA ASP A 79 8.72 -9.06 -8.23
C ASP A 79 9.48 -8.60 -6.98
N VAL A 80 9.30 -7.33 -6.57
CA VAL A 80 9.98 -6.71 -5.41
C VAL A 80 9.02 -6.40 -4.26
N HIS A 81 7.75 -6.78 -4.36
CA HIS A 81 6.79 -6.49 -3.31
C HIS A 81 6.59 -7.69 -2.37
N PRO A 82 6.31 -7.43 -1.09
CA PRO A 82 5.73 -8.40 -0.16
C PRO A 82 4.34 -8.93 -0.59
N PRO A 83 3.85 -10.04 -0.03
CA PRO A 83 2.64 -10.71 -0.50
C PRO A 83 1.32 -10.18 0.09
N LEU A 84 1.30 -9.42 1.19
CA LEU A 84 0.06 -9.19 1.95
C LEU A 84 -1.05 -8.56 1.11
N TYR A 85 -0.72 -7.51 0.36
CA TYR A 85 -1.69 -6.86 -0.52
C TYR A 85 -2.22 -7.81 -1.60
N PHE A 86 -1.36 -8.62 -2.22
CA PHE A 86 -1.76 -9.51 -3.31
C PHE A 86 -2.63 -10.66 -2.81
N TRP A 87 -2.37 -11.17 -1.61
CA TRP A 87 -3.26 -12.13 -0.96
C TRP A 87 -4.65 -11.55 -0.70
N LEU A 88 -4.72 -10.31 -0.21
CA LEU A 88 -5.99 -9.61 0.00
C LEU A 88 -6.70 -9.30 -1.32
N LEU A 89 -5.95 -8.90 -2.35
CA LEU A 89 -6.47 -8.65 -3.68
C LEU A 89 -7.06 -9.91 -4.31
N GLU A 90 -6.40 -11.06 -4.18
CA GLU A 90 -6.93 -12.32 -4.67
C GLU A 90 -8.22 -12.72 -3.92
N GLY A 91 -8.22 -12.61 -2.58
CA GLY A 91 -9.44 -12.82 -1.80
C GLY A 91 -10.59 -11.91 -2.24
N TRP A 92 -10.30 -10.63 -2.50
CA TRP A 92 -11.28 -9.66 -3.00
C TRP A 92 -11.78 -10.00 -4.40
N ARG A 93 -10.89 -10.35 -5.34
CA ARG A 93 -11.27 -10.73 -6.71
C ARG A 93 -12.19 -11.95 -6.72
N ARG A 94 -12.00 -12.92 -5.83
CA ARG A 94 -12.88 -14.10 -5.71
C ARG A 94 -14.31 -13.76 -5.31
N VAL A 95 -14.51 -12.74 -4.47
CA VAL A 95 -15.83 -12.41 -3.92
C VAL A 95 -16.53 -11.26 -4.64
N ALA A 96 -15.77 -10.27 -5.12
CA ALA A 96 -16.30 -9.07 -5.75
C ALA A 96 -16.21 -9.11 -7.29
N GLY A 97 -15.40 -10.03 -7.84
CA GLY A 97 -15.22 -10.24 -9.27
C GLY A 97 -13.81 -9.89 -9.77
N ALA A 98 -13.48 -10.44 -10.95
CA ALA A 98 -12.14 -10.40 -11.53
C ALA A 98 -11.83 -9.13 -12.35
N GLY A 99 -12.74 -8.15 -12.36
CA GLY A 99 -12.61 -6.92 -13.14
C GLY A 99 -11.54 -5.98 -12.61
N TRP A 100 -10.93 -5.19 -13.50
CA TRP A 100 -9.92 -4.21 -13.13
C TRP A 100 -10.48 -3.13 -12.19
N PHE A 101 -11.64 -2.57 -12.55
CA PHE A 101 -12.32 -1.61 -11.69
C PHE A 101 -12.63 -2.21 -10.31
N THR A 102 -13.08 -3.47 -10.27
CA THR A 102 -13.30 -4.20 -9.02
C THR A 102 -12.03 -4.29 -8.18
N ALA A 103 -10.88 -4.62 -8.78
CA ALA A 103 -9.60 -4.63 -8.07
C ALA A 103 -9.24 -3.27 -7.46
N ARG A 104 -9.50 -2.16 -8.19
CA ARG A 104 -9.28 -0.80 -7.67
C ARG A 104 -10.19 -0.44 -6.50
N LEU A 105 -11.41 -0.97 -6.47
CA LEU A 105 -12.33 -0.72 -5.35
C LEU A 105 -11.79 -1.24 -4.00
N LEU A 106 -10.93 -2.27 -4.01
CA LEU A 106 -10.22 -2.69 -2.81
C LEU A 106 -9.28 -1.57 -2.30
N SER A 107 -8.45 -1.01 -3.18
CA SER A 107 -7.57 0.11 -2.85
C SER A 107 -8.33 1.34 -2.41
N VAL A 108 -9.44 1.68 -3.08
CA VAL A 108 -10.34 2.76 -2.65
C VAL A 108 -10.82 2.52 -1.22
N GLY A 109 -11.18 1.27 -0.87
CA GLY A 109 -11.53 0.88 0.50
C GLY A 109 -10.40 1.15 1.50
N PHE A 110 -9.16 0.78 1.15
CA PHE A 110 -7.99 1.06 1.98
C PHE A 110 -7.69 2.56 2.09
N THR A 111 -7.81 3.33 1.01
CA THR A 111 -7.67 4.79 1.05
C THR A 111 -8.71 5.44 1.95
N LEU A 112 -9.96 5.00 1.90
CA LEU A 112 -11.00 5.44 2.83
C LEU A 112 -10.67 5.10 4.29
N ALA A 113 -10.12 3.90 4.54
CA ALA A 113 -9.63 3.53 5.86
C ALA A 113 -8.48 4.44 6.33
N GLY A 114 -7.56 4.80 5.44
CA GLY A 114 -6.49 5.76 5.71
C GLY A 114 -7.04 7.17 6.01
N LEU A 115 -7.99 7.67 5.21
CA LEU A 115 -8.64 8.96 5.44
C LEU A 115 -9.40 8.98 6.78
N ALA A 116 -10.07 7.89 7.15
CA ALA A 116 -10.72 7.76 8.45
C ALA A 116 -9.70 7.80 9.60
N GLY A 117 -8.53 7.18 9.43
CA GLY A 117 -7.42 7.28 10.37
C GLY A 117 -6.89 8.70 10.52
N LEU A 118 -6.72 9.42 9.40
CA LEU A 118 -6.31 10.83 9.39
C LEU A 118 -7.35 11.75 10.03
N ALA A 119 -8.63 11.54 9.74
CA ALA A 119 -9.71 12.29 10.37
C ALA A 119 -9.71 12.10 11.89
N ARG A 120 -9.51 10.85 12.34
CA ARG A 120 -9.43 10.53 13.76
C ARG A 120 -8.21 11.18 14.43
N LEU A 121 -7.04 11.15 13.78
CA LEU A 121 -5.83 11.83 14.23
C LEU A 121 -6.05 13.34 14.35
N ALA A 122 -6.58 13.97 13.30
CA ALA A 122 -6.84 15.41 13.26
C ALA A 122 -7.80 15.81 14.38
N SER A 123 -8.94 15.13 14.50
CA SER A 123 -9.92 15.38 15.56
C SER A 123 -9.33 15.20 16.96
N TRP A 124 -8.55 14.14 17.19
CA TRP A 124 -7.92 13.88 18.48
C TRP A 124 -6.86 14.93 18.85
N ARG A 125 -6.21 15.53 17.85
CA ARG A 125 -5.23 16.61 18.03
C ARG A 125 -5.84 18.01 18.01
N GLY A 126 -7.15 18.14 17.89
CA GLY A 126 -7.82 19.44 17.81
C GLY A 126 -7.58 20.20 16.49
N VAL A 127 -7.11 19.50 15.46
CA VAL A 127 -6.94 20.04 14.11
C VAL A 127 -8.25 19.89 13.33
N ALA A 128 -8.60 20.88 12.52
CA ALA A 128 -9.79 20.83 11.67
C ALA A 128 -9.70 19.67 10.65
N VAL A 129 -10.68 18.77 10.67
CA VAL A 129 -10.69 17.55 9.84
C VAL A 129 -10.83 17.86 8.35
N ALA A 130 -11.75 18.76 7.99
CA ALA A 130 -12.04 19.08 6.59
C ALA A 130 -10.79 19.50 5.77
N PRO A 131 -9.99 20.50 6.20
CA PRO A 131 -8.80 20.88 5.43
C PRO A 131 -7.74 19.77 5.37
N VAL A 132 -7.62 18.93 6.41
CA VAL A 132 -6.69 17.78 6.39
C VAL A 132 -7.11 16.77 5.33
N LEU A 133 -8.39 16.40 5.29
CA LEU A 133 -8.89 15.45 4.30
C LEU A 133 -8.85 16.03 2.89
N MET A 134 -9.14 17.32 2.71
CA MET A 134 -9.04 17.98 1.41
C MET A 134 -7.58 18.03 0.92
N LEU A 135 -6.63 18.39 1.78
CA LEU A 135 -5.21 18.42 1.42
C LEU A 135 -4.71 17.03 1.01
N ALA A 136 -5.11 15.99 1.74
CA ALA A 136 -4.79 14.61 1.39
C ALA A 136 -5.41 14.23 0.02
N LEU A 137 -6.72 14.42 -0.15
CA LEU A 137 -7.43 14.02 -1.37
C LEU A 137 -7.02 14.78 -2.63
N LEU A 138 -6.67 16.06 -2.49
CA LEU A 138 -6.26 16.90 -3.62
C LEU A 138 -4.75 16.79 -3.91
N SER A 139 -3.99 16.09 -3.07
CA SER A 139 -2.61 15.73 -3.37
C SER A 139 -2.60 14.67 -4.46
N TYR A 140 -1.98 15.00 -5.60
CA TYR A 140 -1.87 14.09 -6.75
C TYR A 140 -1.32 12.72 -6.32
N GLY A 141 -0.25 12.70 -5.52
CA GLY A 141 0.38 11.45 -5.09
C GLY A 141 -0.58 10.56 -4.31
N PHE A 142 -1.32 11.14 -3.35
CA PHE A 142 -2.28 10.40 -2.52
C PHE A 142 -3.46 9.87 -3.35
N LEU A 143 -4.06 10.72 -4.19
CA LEU A 143 -5.20 10.33 -5.01
C LEU A 143 -4.79 9.24 -6.01
N PHE A 144 -3.66 9.46 -6.70
CA PHE A 144 -3.13 8.55 -7.70
C PHE A 144 -2.83 7.18 -7.08
N THR A 145 -2.00 7.10 -6.04
CA THR A 145 -1.63 5.81 -5.45
C THR A 145 -2.78 5.14 -4.68
N GLY A 146 -3.75 5.93 -4.21
CA GLY A 146 -4.91 5.44 -3.48
C GLY A 146 -5.93 4.67 -4.33
N ILE A 147 -6.02 4.97 -5.63
CA ILE A 147 -7.02 4.33 -6.50
C ILE A 147 -6.46 3.14 -7.30
N LEU A 148 -5.14 2.99 -7.39
CA LEU A 148 -4.55 1.91 -8.17
C LEU A 148 -4.67 0.59 -7.43
N ALA A 149 -4.91 -0.51 -8.15
CA ALA A 149 -4.87 -1.87 -7.63
C ALA A 149 -3.43 -2.29 -7.29
N ARG A 150 -2.81 -1.61 -6.32
CA ARG A 150 -1.41 -1.70 -5.88
C ARG A 150 -1.29 -1.60 -4.35
N PRO A 151 -0.16 -2.04 -3.77
CA PRO A 151 0.01 -2.12 -2.31
C PRO A 151 -0.01 -0.79 -1.56
N PHE A 152 0.19 0.33 -2.26
CA PHE A 152 0.36 1.65 -1.66
C PHE A 152 -0.78 2.06 -0.71
N ALA A 153 -2.03 1.90 -1.13
CA ALA A 153 -3.19 2.32 -0.34
C ALA A 153 -3.29 1.56 0.99
N LEU A 154 -2.99 0.26 0.97
CA LEU A 154 -2.99 -0.58 2.17
C LEU A 154 -1.83 -0.23 3.12
N ALA A 155 -0.61 -0.15 2.59
CA ALA A 155 0.56 0.23 3.39
C ALA A 155 0.34 1.58 4.08
N GLN A 156 -0.11 2.57 3.32
CA GLN A 156 -0.41 3.90 3.83
C GLN A 156 -1.49 3.90 4.91
N ALA A 157 -2.59 3.16 4.70
CA ALA A 157 -3.66 3.06 5.70
C ALA A 157 -3.13 2.45 7.00
N LEU A 158 -2.35 1.37 6.91
CA LEU A 158 -1.73 0.72 8.05
C LEU A 158 -0.77 1.66 8.78
N ASP A 159 0.08 2.40 8.07
CA ASP A 159 1.00 3.38 8.68
C ASP A 159 0.25 4.48 9.43
N ILE A 160 -0.81 5.04 8.84
CA ILE A 160 -1.64 6.07 9.49
C ILE A 160 -2.27 5.52 10.78
N TRP A 161 -2.84 4.31 10.74
CA TRP A 161 -3.43 3.68 11.91
C TRP A 161 -2.37 3.28 12.94
N GLY A 162 -1.17 2.91 12.51
CA GLY A 162 -0.03 2.63 13.37
C GLY A 162 0.41 3.86 14.14
N VAL A 163 0.55 5.01 13.46
CA VAL A 163 0.83 6.31 14.09
C VAL A 163 -0.28 6.68 15.08
N TYR A 164 -1.55 6.53 14.69
CA TYR A 164 -2.67 6.79 15.57
C TYR A 164 -2.62 5.94 16.85
N ALA A 165 -2.43 4.62 16.71
CA ALA A 165 -2.33 3.71 17.83
C ALA A 165 -1.14 4.05 18.75
N LEU A 166 0.01 4.36 18.16
CA LEU A 166 1.22 4.71 18.88
C LEU A 166 1.04 5.94 19.77
N LEU A 167 0.42 6.98 19.20
CA LEU A 167 0.25 8.26 19.87
C LEU A 167 -0.72 8.20 21.06
N ARG A 168 -1.53 7.14 21.20
CA ARG A 168 -2.38 6.92 22.39
C ARG A 168 -1.59 6.81 23.69
N GLY A 169 -0.29 6.54 23.63
CA GLY A 169 0.59 6.64 24.80
C GLY A 169 0.62 5.39 25.71
N ASP A 170 -0.17 4.36 25.42
CA ASP A 170 -0.27 3.14 26.22
C ASP A 170 0.48 1.94 25.59
N ALA A 171 0.57 0.83 26.33
CA ALA A 171 1.24 -0.41 25.90
C ALA A 171 0.48 -1.10 24.75
N ARG A 172 -0.84 -1.11 24.81
CA ARG A 172 -1.71 -1.68 23.76
C ARG A 172 -1.52 -0.93 22.44
N GLY A 173 -1.41 0.39 22.49
CA GLY A 173 -1.16 1.25 21.34
C GLY A 173 0.20 0.99 20.72
N ALA A 174 1.23 0.71 21.52
CA ALA A 174 2.55 0.31 21.01
C ALA A 174 2.51 -1.05 20.29
N LEU A 175 1.80 -2.04 20.86
CA LEU A 175 1.59 -3.35 20.21
C LEU A 175 0.81 -3.21 18.89
N LEU A 176 -0.31 -2.49 18.91
CA LEU A 176 -1.11 -2.25 17.71
C LEU A 176 -0.33 -1.48 16.65
N ALA A 177 0.46 -0.49 17.05
CA ALA A 177 1.35 0.23 16.14
C ALA A 177 2.37 -0.71 15.50
N GLY A 178 2.98 -1.60 16.28
CA GLY A 178 3.92 -2.59 15.74
C GLY A 178 3.26 -3.58 14.76
N LEU A 179 2.03 -4.04 15.05
CA LEU A 179 1.28 -4.86 14.11
C LEU A 179 0.98 -4.11 12.81
N CYS A 180 0.54 -2.85 12.91
CA CYS A 180 0.26 -2.00 11.74
C CYS A 180 1.52 -1.73 10.92
N PHE A 181 2.61 -1.26 11.53
CA PHE A 181 3.86 -0.99 10.85
C PHE A 181 4.50 -2.25 10.26
N GLY A 182 4.42 -3.38 10.97
CA GLY A 182 4.87 -4.68 10.46
C GLY A 182 4.07 -5.09 9.23
N ALA A 183 2.74 -5.04 9.30
CA ALA A 183 1.86 -5.35 8.17
C ALA A 183 2.03 -4.38 7.00
N ALA A 184 2.31 -3.10 7.27
CA ALA A 184 2.62 -2.10 6.24
C ALA A 184 3.92 -2.47 5.52
N ALA A 185 4.99 -2.80 6.26
CA ALA A 185 6.24 -3.30 5.69
C ALA A 185 6.05 -4.61 4.91
N PHE A 186 5.16 -5.49 5.38
CA PHE A 186 4.77 -6.73 4.69
C PHE A 186 3.74 -6.53 3.58
N THR A 187 3.43 -5.27 3.26
CA THR A 187 2.66 -4.84 2.09
C THR A 187 3.57 -4.15 1.08
N ASP A 188 4.43 -3.26 1.57
CA ASP A 188 5.41 -2.50 0.79
C ASP A 188 6.66 -2.27 1.67
N TYR A 189 7.83 -2.72 1.23
CA TYR A 189 9.06 -2.62 2.03
C TYR A 189 9.39 -1.18 2.43
N LEU A 190 9.05 -0.19 1.59
CA LEU A 190 9.36 1.21 1.86
C LEU A 190 8.53 1.78 3.01
N ALA A 191 7.41 1.15 3.39
CA ALA A 191 6.61 1.55 4.54
C ALA A 191 7.41 1.46 5.87
N VAL A 192 8.49 0.68 5.90
CA VAL A 192 9.39 0.62 7.07
C VAL A 192 9.98 1.99 7.43
N PHE A 193 10.12 2.90 6.46
CA PHE A 193 10.63 4.26 6.69
C PHE A 193 9.69 5.10 7.56
N THR A 194 8.40 4.78 7.65
CA THR A 194 7.49 5.44 8.59
C THR A 194 7.68 4.90 10.02
N ALA A 195 7.95 3.61 10.17
CA ALA A 195 8.17 2.98 11.46
C ALA A 195 9.51 3.41 12.11
N GLY A 196 10.55 3.66 11.32
CA GLY A 196 11.89 4.02 11.79
C GLY A 196 11.92 5.23 12.74
N PRO A 197 11.47 6.43 12.31
CA PRO A 197 11.43 7.62 13.17
C PRO A 197 10.54 7.43 14.41
N ALA A 198 9.42 6.73 14.27
CA ALA A 198 8.51 6.42 15.38
C ALA A 198 9.20 5.54 16.44
N LEU A 199 9.97 4.53 16.00
CA LEU A 199 10.76 3.67 16.86
C LEU A 199 11.90 4.44 17.53
N LEU A 200 12.65 5.28 16.81
CA LEU A 200 13.73 6.09 17.37
C LEU A 200 13.20 7.02 18.48
N TRP A 201 12.07 7.68 18.22
CA TRP A 201 11.42 8.53 19.21
C TRP A 201 10.97 7.75 20.46
N LEU A 202 10.37 6.57 20.27
CA LEU A 202 9.98 5.71 21.39
C LEU A 202 11.16 5.13 22.15
N ALA A 203 12.23 4.73 21.47
CA ALA A 203 13.42 4.18 22.11
C ALA A 203 14.03 5.19 23.08
N ALA A 204 14.04 6.47 22.70
CA ALA A 204 14.53 7.56 23.54
C ALA A 204 13.60 7.88 24.73
N ARG A 205 12.27 7.77 24.57
CA ARG A 205 11.31 8.25 25.60
C ARG A 205 10.63 7.17 26.42
N ALA A 206 10.46 5.98 25.86
CA ALA A 206 9.69 4.88 26.44
C ALA A 206 10.21 3.52 25.92
N PRO A 207 11.43 3.10 26.30
CA PRO A 207 12.09 1.92 25.74
C PRO A 207 11.31 0.62 25.90
N ARG A 208 10.55 0.45 27.00
CA ARG A 208 9.65 -0.70 27.17
C ARG A 208 8.56 -0.76 26.09
N ARG A 209 8.03 0.39 25.68
CA ARG A 209 7.03 0.48 24.60
C ARG A 209 7.68 0.29 23.24
N ALA A 210 8.91 0.76 23.05
CA ALA A 210 9.71 0.44 21.86
C ALA A 210 9.88 -1.07 21.70
N ALA A 211 10.23 -1.79 22.78
CA ALA A 211 10.36 -3.24 22.75
C ALA A 211 9.05 -3.95 22.37
N LEU A 212 7.90 -3.51 22.89
CA LEU A 212 6.59 -4.05 22.50
C LEU A 212 6.28 -3.82 21.01
N LEU A 213 6.55 -2.62 20.51
CA LEU A 213 6.36 -2.28 19.10
C LEU A 213 7.24 -3.17 18.21
N VAL A 214 8.53 -3.29 18.52
CA VAL A 214 9.47 -4.15 17.78
C VAL A 214 9.04 -5.61 17.85
N GLY A 215 8.66 -6.11 19.02
CA GLY A 215 8.18 -7.47 19.20
C GLY A 215 6.97 -7.78 18.32
N ALA A 216 6.04 -6.84 18.19
CA ALA A 216 4.87 -6.98 17.33
C ALA A 216 5.20 -6.87 15.82
N MET A 217 6.21 -6.10 15.44
CA MET A 217 6.68 -6.01 14.04
C MET A 217 7.46 -7.25 13.60
N LEU A 218 8.14 -7.93 14.54
CA LEU A 218 9.16 -8.93 14.24
C LEU A 218 8.70 -10.06 13.30
N PRO A 219 7.49 -10.66 13.46
CA PRO A 219 7.04 -11.72 12.55
C PRO A 219 6.93 -11.24 11.10
N PHE A 220 6.48 -10.00 10.90
CA PHE A 220 6.37 -9.39 9.58
C PHE A 220 7.73 -9.06 9.00
N LEU A 221 8.66 -8.52 9.80
CA LEU A 221 10.01 -8.21 9.35
C LEU A 221 10.79 -9.48 8.99
N ALA A 222 10.63 -10.55 9.76
CA ALA A 222 11.23 -11.85 9.45
C ALA A 222 10.68 -12.40 8.12
N ALA A 223 9.36 -12.31 7.90
CA ALA A 223 8.76 -12.69 6.62
C ALA A 223 9.25 -11.79 5.47
N CYS A 224 9.28 -10.47 5.66
CA CYS A 224 9.82 -9.52 4.69
C CYS A 224 11.25 -9.87 4.30
N PHE A 225 12.12 -10.13 5.28
CA PHE A 225 13.50 -10.51 5.05
C PHE A 225 13.60 -11.80 4.22
N TRP A 226 12.77 -12.80 4.56
CA TRP A 226 12.71 -14.05 3.81
C TRP A 226 12.31 -13.83 2.34
N PHE A 227 11.31 -12.98 2.05
CA PHE A 227 10.93 -12.60 0.68
C PHE A 227 12.03 -11.80 -0.01
N PHE A 228 12.52 -10.73 0.64
CA PHE A 228 13.50 -9.81 0.09
C PHE A 228 14.79 -10.51 -0.36
N LEU A 229 15.29 -11.47 0.43
CA LEU A 229 16.48 -12.25 0.05
C LEU A 229 16.29 -13.02 -1.26
N ALA A 230 15.11 -13.58 -1.51
CA ALA A 230 14.83 -14.28 -2.77
C ALA A 230 14.67 -13.32 -3.95
N GLN A 231 14.23 -12.09 -3.68
CA GLN A 231 13.97 -11.07 -4.68
C GLN A 231 15.22 -10.31 -5.13
N HIS A 232 16.41 -10.58 -4.57
CA HIS A 232 17.66 -9.90 -4.92
C HIS A 232 17.94 -9.89 -6.43
N GLY A 233 17.55 -10.94 -7.16
CA GLY A 233 17.71 -11.04 -8.61
C GLY A 233 16.52 -10.56 -9.45
N SER A 234 15.37 -10.29 -8.83
CA SER A 234 14.06 -10.11 -9.52
C SER A 234 14.01 -8.89 -10.45
N ARG A 235 14.94 -7.93 -10.30
CA ARG A 235 15.03 -6.70 -11.10
C ARG A 235 16.46 -6.28 -11.43
N GLY A 236 17.26 -7.24 -11.89
CA GLY A 236 18.60 -6.95 -12.42
C GLY A 236 18.57 -5.81 -13.44
N GLY A 237 19.41 -4.79 -13.25
CA GLY A 237 19.51 -3.64 -14.15
C GLY A 237 18.55 -2.48 -13.89
N GLN A 238 17.51 -2.62 -13.05
CA GLN A 238 16.60 -1.49 -12.73
C GLN A 238 17.35 -0.31 -12.08
N PHE A 239 18.40 -0.61 -11.33
CA PHE A 239 19.25 0.40 -10.69
C PHE A 239 20.47 0.81 -11.52
N ALA A 240 20.68 0.22 -12.71
CA ALA A 240 21.83 0.55 -13.54
C ALA A 240 21.80 2.02 -14.02
N ALA A 241 20.61 2.57 -14.26
CA ALA A 241 20.43 3.98 -14.59
C ALA A 241 20.75 4.93 -13.41
N PHE A 242 20.73 4.42 -12.18
CA PHE A 242 21.12 5.15 -10.96
C PHE A 242 22.56 4.88 -10.55
N ALA A 243 23.33 4.15 -11.36
CA ALA A 243 24.74 3.96 -11.10
C ALA A 243 25.46 5.31 -11.17
N TRP A 244 26.24 5.60 -10.14
CA TRP A 244 26.93 6.89 -9.99
C TRP A 244 27.80 7.23 -11.19
N SER A 245 28.50 6.26 -11.78
CA SER A 245 29.40 6.49 -12.92
C SER A 245 28.69 6.97 -14.19
N PRO A 246 27.66 6.29 -14.74
CA PRO A 246 26.93 6.81 -15.90
C PRO A 246 26.14 8.08 -15.60
N ALA A 247 25.61 8.25 -14.38
CA ALA A 247 24.89 9.47 -13.99
C ALA A 247 25.83 10.70 -13.95
N LEU A 248 27.01 10.56 -13.36
CA LEU A 248 28.02 11.63 -13.34
C LEU A 248 28.58 11.94 -14.74
N ALA A 249 28.76 10.91 -15.57
CA ALA A 249 29.18 11.08 -16.95
C ALA A 249 28.11 11.76 -17.84
N ALA A 250 26.82 11.52 -17.56
CA ALA A 250 25.72 12.26 -18.20
C ALA A 250 25.69 13.72 -17.73
N LEU A 251 25.79 13.96 -16.42
CA LEU A 251 25.81 15.32 -15.85
C LEU A 251 27.01 16.15 -16.35
N ALA A 252 28.17 15.54 -16.59
CA ALA A 252 29.35 16.23 -17.12
C ALA A 252 29.25 16.58 -18.62
N ARG A 253 28.24 16.04 -19.33
CA ARG A 253 27.97 16.35 -20.74
C ARG A 253 26.88 17.41 -20.93
N ASP A 254 26.12 17.71 -19.89
CA ASP A 254 25.15 18.80 -19.82
C ASP A 254 25.81 20.09 -19.30
#